data_AF-A0A2M7M8F5-F1
#
_entry.id   AF-A0A2M7M8F5-F1
#
_cell.length_a   1.000
_cell.length_b   1.000
_cell.length_c   1.000
_cell.angle_alpha   90.00
_cell.angle_beta   90.00
_cell.angle_gamma   90.00
#
_symmetry.space_group_name_H-M   'P 1'
#
loop_
_entity.id
_entity.type
_entity.pdbx_description
1 polymer ?
#
loop_
_entity_poly.entity_id
_entity_poly.type
_entity_poly.pdbx_seq_one_letter_code
_entity_poly.pdbx_strand_id
1 'polypeptide(L)'
;MRKSFFTNLISLIILLAGYWLHIDWLTLIGLFALSGALTNWLAIHMLFEKVPGLVGSGVIPNRFEAFKEAIRDMMMAQFFTQENIDRFVSQSTQPSVHLAPVIEKVDLTVAYDRLVEVIMDSSFGSMLGMFGGANALTPLKDPFMTNMKSALIEITEQEQFKT
;
A
#
# COMPACT_ATOMS: atom_id res chain seq x y z
N MET A 1 11.45 -32.21 -0.60
CA MET A 1 11.62 -33.66 -0.87
C MET A 1 12.60 -33.97 -2.02
N ARG A 2 12.39 -33.53 -3.28
CA ARG A 2 13.28 -33.90 -4.41
C ARG A 2 14.73 -33.38 -4.33
N LYS A 3 14.95 -32.23 -3.68
CA LYS A 3 16.29 -31.61 -3.60
C LYS A 3 17.27 -32.38 -2.69
N SER A 4 16.83 -32.86 -1.52
CA SER A 4 17.68 -33.66 -0.63
C SER A 4 17.98 -35.05 -1.19
N PHE A 5 17.04 -35.63 -1.95
CA PHE A 5 17.24 -36.91 -2.65
C PHE A 5 18.44 -36.87 -3.60
N PHE A 6 18.59 -35.79 -4.37
CA PHE A 6 19.68 -35.68 -5.35
C PHE A 6 21.05 -35.54 -4.67
N THR A 7 21.14 -34.75 -3.60
CA THR A 7 22.39 -34.63 -2.81
C THR A 7 22.77 -35.96 -2.17
N ASN A 8 21.83 -36.65 -1.52
CA ASN A 8 22.07 -37.97 -0.93
C ASN A 8 22.51 -39.00 -1.99
N LEU A 9 21.85 -38.98 -3.16
CA LEU A 9 22.18 -39.87 -4.27
C LEU A 9 23.59 -39.61 -4.82
N ILE A 10 23.96 -38.34 -5.03
CA ILE A 10 25.31 -37.98 -5.48
C ILE A 10 26.36 -38.39 -4.45
N SER A 11 26.13 -38.10 -3.16
CA SER A 11 27.06 -38.49 -2.11
C SER A 11 27.22 -40.01 -2.02
N LEU A 12 26.14 -40.76 -2.20
CA LEU A 12 26.17 -42.22 -2.27
C LEU A 12 26.97 -42.72 -3.48
N ILE A 13 26.77 -42.13 -4.65
CA ILE A 13 27.52 -42.48 -5.87
C ILE A 13 29.02 -42.23 -5.67
N ILE A 14 29.40 -41.09 -5.07
CA ILE A 14 30.81 -40.75 -4.79
C ILE A 14 31.42 -41.76 -3.80
N LEU A 15 30.69 -42.13 -2.75
CA LEU A 15 31.12 -43.14 -1.79
C LEU A 15 31.35 -44.51 -2.46
N LEU A 16 30.38 -44.97 -3.26
CA LEU A 16 30.46 -46.24 -3.97
C LEU A 16 31.58 -46.25 -5.01
N ALA A 17 31.79 -45.14 -5.72
CA ALA A 17 32.89 -45.00 -6.67
C ALA A 17 34.26 -45.05 -5.97
N GLY A 18 34.41 -44.35 -4.84
CA GLY A 18 35.63 -44.42 -4.03
C GLY A 18 35.92 -45.83 -3.53
N TYR A 19 34.89 -46.52 -3.03
CA TYR A 19 35.02 -47.89 -2.52
C TYR A 19 35.39 -48.88 -3.61
N TRP A 20 34.75 -48.81 -4.78
CA TRP A 20 34.96 -49.78 -5.87
C TRP A 20 36.26 -49.55 -6.63
N LEU A 21 36.72 -48.30 -6.72
CA LEU A 21 38.01 -47.94 -7.32
C LEU A 21 39.18 -48.08 -6.34
N HIS A 22 38.94 -48.48 -5.09
CA HIS A 22 39.94 -48.55 -4.02
C HIS A 22 40.71 -47.24 -3.80
N ILE A 23 40.00 -46.11 -3.88
CA ILE A 23 40.56 -44.77 -3.65
C ILE A 23 40.14 -44.28 -2.26
N ASP A 24 41.07 -44.32 -1.30
CA ASP A 24 40.81 -44.03 0.11
C ASP A 24 40.27 -42.61 0.34
N TRP A 25 40.89 -41.60 -0.25
CA TRP A 25 40.47 -40.20 -0.08
C TRP A 25 39.07 -39.95 -0.65
N LEU A 26 38.72 -40.60 -1.76
CA LEU A 26 37.41 -40.44 -2.40
C LEU A 26 36.31 -41.12 -1.58
N THR A 27 36.64 -42.27 -0.99
CA THR A 27 35.75 -42.98 -0.05
C THR A 27 35.46 -42.12 1.18
N LEU A 28 36.49 -41.48 1.76
CA LEU A 28 36.33 -40.57 2.91
C LEU A 28 35.48 -39.34 2.55
N ILE A 29 35.68 -38.74 1.38
CA ILE A 29 34.85 -37.62 0.89
C ILE A 29 33.40 -38.07 0.74
N GLY A 30 33.16 -39.21 0.09
CA GLY A 30 31.81 -39.77 -0.08
C GLY A 30 31.13 -40.06 1.25
N LEU A 31 31.86 -40.63 2.21
CA LEU A 31 31.34 -40.95 3.55
C LEU A 31 30.94 -39.68 4.30
N PHE A 32 31.80 -38.67 4.31
CA PHE A 32 31.51 -37.39 4.96
C PHE A 32 30.34 -36.67 4.29
N ALA A 33 30.31 -36.65 2.95
CA ALA A 33 29.24 -36.04 2.18
C ALA A 33 27.89 -36.73 2.45
N LEU A 34 27.85 -38.07 2.49
CA LEU A 34 26.63 -38.84 2.74
C LEU A 34 26.13 -38.63 4.17
N SER A 35 27.01 -38.71 5.16
CA SER A 35 26.66 -38.46 6.56
C SER A 35 26.13 -37.03 6.77
N GLY A 36 26.80 -36.04 6.18
CA GLY A 36 26.39 -34.63 6.24
C GLY A 36 25.04 -34.39 5.58
N ALA A 37 24.81 -34.97 4.39
CA ALA A 37 23.56 -34.81 3.66
C ALA A 37 22.37 -35.45 4.41
N LEU A 38 22.56 -36.66 4.96
CA LEU A 38 21.55 -37.33 5.80
C LEU A 38 21.26 -36.55 7.08
N THR A 39 22.30 -36.08 7.77
CA THR A 39 22.16 -35.32 9.02
C THR A 39 21.46 -33.99 8.78
N ASN A 40 21.79 -33.27 7.71
CA ASN A 40 21.12 -32.02 7.35
C ASN A 40 19.65 -32.24 6.98
N TRP A 41 19.34 -33.30 6.22
CA TRP A 41 17.96 -33.66 5.92
C TRP A 41 17.17 -33.96 7.18
N LEU A 42 17.74 -34.76 8.09
CA LEU A 42 17.14 -35.08 9.38
C LEU A 42 16.97 -33.84 10.26
N ALA A 43 17.94 -32.93 10.28
CA ALA A 43 17.87 -31.69 11.04
C ALA A 43 16.70 -30.80 10.60
N ILE A 44 16.49 -30.65 9.29
CA ILE A 44 15.34 -29.90 8.78
C ILE A 44 14.03 -30.62 9.16
N HIS A 45 13.98 -31.94 9.02
CA HIS A 45 12.81 -32.72 9.40
C HIS A 45 12.47 -32.58 10.89
N MET A 46 13.47 -32.69 11.76
CA MET A 46 13.29 -32.62 13.21
C MET A 46 12.98 -31.20 13.70
N LEU A 47 13.19 -30.15 12.91
CA LEU A 47 12.73 -28.82 13.28
C LEU A 47 11.19 -28.76 13.35
N PHE A 48 10.51 -29.45 12.43
CA PHE A 48 9.06 -29.37 12.27
C PHE A 48 8.32 -30.57 12.84
N GLU A 49 8.94 -31.76 12.85
CA GLU A 49 8.31 -33.00 13.30
C GLU A 49 9.07 -33.60 14.48
N LYS A 50 8.33 -34.23 15.39
CA LYS A 50 8.91 -34.95 16.53
C LYS A 50 9.36 -36.33 16.09
N VAL A 51 10.65 -36.61 16.22
CA VAL A 51 11.26 -37.89 15.87
C VAL A 51 11.54 -38.67 17.16
N PRO A 52 11.02 -39.90 17.32
CA PRO A 52 11.23 -40.68 18.54
C PRO A 52 12.71 -40.99 18.75
N GLY A 53 13.21 -40.82 19.97
CA GLY A 53 14.61 -41.09 20.33
C GLY A 53 15.60 -39.95 20.06
N LEU A 54 15.18 -38.88 19.37
CA LEU A 54 16.03 -37.70 19.13
C LEU A 54 15.60 -36.52 20.01
N VAL A 55 16.46 -36.18 20.98
CA VAL A 55 16.29 -35.02 21.86
C VAL A 55 16.38 -33.75 21.04
N GLY A 56 15.43 -32.82 21.23
CA GLY A 56 15.37 -31.59 20.45
C GLY A 56 14.68 -31.75 19.10
N SER A 57 13.89 -32.81 18.88
CA SER A 57 12.97 -32.86 17.74
C SER A 57 11.65 -32.11 18.04
N GLY A 58 11.04 -31.56 16.99
CA GLY A 58 9.86 -30.69 17.06
C GLY A 58 10.11 -29.32 17.69
N VAL A 59 11.30 -28.72 17.56
CA VAL A 59 11.61 -27.44 18.24
C VAL A 59 10.65 -26.33 17.82
N ILE A 60 10.34 -26.21 16.53
CA ILE A 60 9.45 -25.17 16.01
C ILE A 60 8.03 -25.31 16.58
N PRO A 61 7.34 -26.46 16.48
CA PRO A 61 6.02 -26.60 17.10
C PRO A 61 6.06 -26.40 18.63
N ASN A 62 7.11 -26.86 19.31
CA ASN A 62 7.27 -26.66 20.76
C ASN A 62 7.44 -25.19 21.17
N ARG A 63 7.93 -24.32 20.27
CA ARG A 63 8.16 -22.89 20.51
C ARG A 63 7.25 -22.00 19.67
N PHE A 64 6.22 -22.56 19.06
CA PHE A 64 5.40 -21.86 18.07
C PHE A 64 4.70 -20.62 18.64
N GLU A 65 4.22 -20.70 19.89
CA GLU A 65 3.61 -19.55 20.57
C GLU A 65 4.61 -18.40 20.77
N ALA A 66 5.80 -18.68 21.29
CA ALA A 66 6.85 -17.68 21.45
C ALA A 66 7.29 -17.08 20.10
N PHE A 67 7.32 -17.88 19.04
CA PHE A 67 7.61 -17.41 17.70
C PHE A 67 6.53 -16.45 17.17
N LYS A 68 5.25 -16.75 17.39
CA LYS A 68 4.14 -15.85 17.02
C LYS A 68 4.21 -14.52 17.77
N GLU A 69 4.48 -14.58 19.07
CA GLU A 69 4.63 -13.38 19.91
C GLU A 69 5.78 -12.50 19.41
N ALA A 70 6.95 -13.10 19.14
CA ALA A 70 8.10 -12.38 18.60
C ALA A 70 7.82 -11.74 17.22
N ILE A 71 7.12 -12.43 16.32
CA ILE A 71 6.71 -11.86 15.03
C ILE A 71 5.77 -10.68 15.24
N ARG A 72 4.77 -10.83 16.13
CA ARG A 72 3.84 -9.76 16.44
C ARG A 72 4.57 -8.52 16.95
N ASP A 73 5.48 -8.71 17.91
CA ASP A 73 6.24 -7.61 18.49
C ASP A 73 7.12 -6.92 17.43
N MET A 74 7.80 -7.69 16.58
CA MET A 74 8.56 -7.15 15.46
C MET A 74 7.67 -6.36 14.50
N MET A 75 6.50 -6.88 14.14
CA MET A 75 5.55 -6.20 13.26
C MET A 75 5.11 -4.86 13.86
N MET A 76 4.70 -4.85 15.13
CA MET A 76 4.23 -3.65 15.80
C MET A 76 5.34 -2.62 15.99
N ALA A 77 6.54 -3.06 16.38
CA ALA A 77 7.64 -2.16 16.70
C ALA A 77 8.37 -1.62 15.46
N GLN A 78 8.44 -2.38 14.36
CA GLN A 78 9.25 -2.02 13.18
C GLN A 78 8.40 -1.53 12.01
N PHE A 79 7.22 -2.12 11.79
CA PHE A 79 6.39 -1.80 10.62
C PHE A 79 5.27 -0.81 10.96
N PHE A 80 4.60 -0.98 12.10
CA PHE A 80 3.51 -0.12 12.56
C PHE A 80 3.97 1.01 13.48
N THR A 81 5.11 1.63 13.16
CA THR A 81 5.54 2.84 13.85
C THR A 81 4.64 4.02 13.45
N GLN A 82 4.54 5.01 14.33
CA GLN A 82 3.75 6.21 14.06
C GLN A 82 4.21 6.90 12.77
N GLU A 83 5.52 7.05 12.56
CA GLU A 83 6.09 7.59 11.32
C GLU A 83 5.69 6.79 10.07
N ASN A 84 5.73 5.47 10.12
CA ASN A 84 5.34 4.63 8.98
C ASN A 84 3.85 4.69 8.68
N ILE A 85 3.02 4.76 9.72
CA ILE A 85 1.57 4.94 9.58
C ILE A 85 1.28 6.32 9.01
N ASP A 86 1.88 7.37 9.54
CA ASP A 86 1.69 8.76 9.06
C ASP A 86 2.11 8.90 7.60
N ARG A 87 3.23 8.26 7.21
CA ARG A 87 3.68 8.20 5.82
C ARG A 87 2.70 7.44 4.92
N PHE A 88 2.18 6.29 5.37
CA PHE A 88 1.20 5.51 4.61
C PHE A 88 -0.13 6.26 4.45
N VAL A 89 -0.61 6.91 5.51
CA VAL A 89 -1.84 7.70 5.52
C VAL A 89 -1.67 8.95 4.66
N SER A 90 -0.58 9.71 4.80
CA SER A 90 -0.34 10.90 3.96
C SER A 90 -0.24 10.59 2.47
N GLN A 91 0.30 9.43 2.09
CA GLN A 91 0.32 8.97 0.70
C GLN A 91 -1.06 8.57 0.17
N SER A 92 -1.96 8.09 1.04
CA SER A 92 -3.33 7.65 0.67
C SER A 92 -4.39 8.75 0.85
N THR A 93 -4.05 9.83 1.56
CA THR A 93 -4.95 10.91 1.95
C THR A 93 -4.41 12.27 1.49
N GLN A 94 -3.92 12.36 0.26
CA GLN A 94 -4.29 13.54 -0.53
C GLN A 94 -5.67 13.22 -1.13
N PRO A 95 -6.78 13.45 -0.42
CA PRO A 95 -8.03 13.50 -1.13
C PRO A 95 -7.88 14.69 -2.06
N SER A 96 -7.83 14.43 -3.37
CA SER A 96 -8.41 15.38 -4.29
C SER A 96 -9.87 15.49 -3.85
N VAL A 97 -10.15 16.40 -2.91
CA VAL A 97 -11.51 16.69 -2.48
C VAL A 97 -12.15 17.29 -3.72
N HIS A 98 -12.79 16.44 -4.53
CA HIS A 98 -13.51 16.86 -5.71
C HIS A 98 -14.72 17.66 -5.22
N LEU A 99 -14.54 18.97 -5.10
CA LEU A 99 -15.55 19.93 -4.64
C LEU A 99 -16.60 20.22 -5.73
N ALA A 100 -16.33 19.84 -6.98
CA ALA A 100 -17.26 19.96 -8.11
C ALA A 100 -18.70 19.49 -7.79
N PRO A 101 -18.96 18.27 -7.29
CA PRO A 101 -20.31 17.81 -6.94
C PRO A 101 -20.99 18.60 -5.81
N VAL A 102 -20.22 19.32 -4.98
CA VAL A 102 -20.77 20.21 -3.95
C VAL A 102 -21.11 21.56 -4.59
N ILE A 103 -20.20 22.15 -5.36
CA ILE A 103 -20.37 23.45 -6.06
C ILE A 103 -21.57 23.41 -7.01
N GLU A 104 -21.79 22.31 -7.72
CA GLU A 104 -22.95 22.14 -8.59
C GLU A 104 -24.29 22.26 -7.86
N LYS A 105 -24.34 21.86 -6.58
CA LYS A 105 -25.54 21.90 -5.74
C LYS A 105 -25.71 23.21 -4.97
N VAL A 106 -24.72 24.12 -5.01
CA VAL A 106 -24.83 25.42 -4.36
C VAL A 106 -25.81 26.30 -5.14
N ASP A 107 -26.73 26.92 -4.40
CA ASP A 107 -27.60 27.97 -4.91
C ASP A 107 -26.89 29.32 -4.83
N LEU A 108 -26.45 29.82 -5.99
CA LEU A 108 -25.79 31.13 -6.12
C LEU A 108 -26.79 32.28 -6.39
N THR A 109 -28.09 32.06 -6.25
CA THR A 109 -29.12 33.08 -6.50
C THR A 109 -28.88 34.31 -5.62
N VAL A 110 -28.52 34.11 -4.35
CA VAL A 110 -28.20 35.20 -3.42
C VAL A 110 -27.02 36.04 -3.94
N ALA A 111 -26.01 35.43 -4.55
CA ALA A 111 -24.86 36.16 -5.08
C ALA A 111 -25.23 36.99 -6.32
N TYR A 112 -26.08 36.43 -7.19
CA TYR A 112 -26.62 37.15 -8.34
C TYR A 112 -27.48 38.35 -7.91
N ASP A 113 -28.39 38.15 -6.95
CA ASP A 113 -29.29 39.22 -6.49
C ASP A 113 -28.49 40.38 -5.85
N ARG A 114 -27.42 40.06 -5.11
CA ARG A 114 -26.47 41.06 -4.58
C ARG A 114 -25.70 41.78 -5.67
N LEU A 115 -25.29 41.09 -6.73
CA LEU A 115 -24.63 41.72 -7.88
C LEU A 115 -25.59 42.72 -8.56
N VAL A 116 -26.86 42.34 -8.75
CA VAL A 116 -27.87 43.22 -9.31
C VAL A 116 -28.08 44.45 -8.43
N GLU A 117 -28.18 44.28 -7.11
CA GLU A 117 -28.28 45.39 -6.14
C GLU A 117 -27.11 46.38 -6.28
N VAL A 118 -25.87 45.87 -6.27
CA VAL A 118 -24.66 46.70 -6.43
C VAL A 118 -24.63 47.42 -7.79
N ILE A 119 -25.05 46.76 -8.87
CA ILE A 119 -25.11 47.39 -10.20
C ILE A 119 -26.15 48.52 -10.21
N MET A 120 -27.33 48.29 -9.61
CA MET A 120 -28.41 49.26 -9.55
C MET A 120 -28.07 50.48 -8.69
N ASP A 121 -27.28 50.30 -7.62
CA ASP A 121 -26.79 51.38 -6.77
C ASP A 121 -25.60 52.15 -7.36
N SER A 122 -24.98 51.62 -8.42
CA SER A 122 -23.87 52.26 -9.12
C SER A 122 -24.32 53.27 -10.18
N SER A 123 -23.37 54.04 -10.73
CA SER A 123 -23.62 54.92 -11.88
C SER A 123 -24.17 54.18 -13.12
N PHE A 124 -23.98 52.87 -13.19
CA PHE A 124 -24.48 52.00 -14.25
C PHE A 124 -25.99 51.73 -14.13
N GLY A 125 -26.54 51.71 -12.91
CA GLY A 125 -27.97 51.51 -12.63
C GLY A 125 -28.84 52.63 -13.21
N SER A 126 -28.38 53.88 -13.09
CA SER A 126 -29.01 55.06 -13.69
C SER A 126 -29.12 54.96 -15.22
N MET A 127 -28.14 54.33 -15.87
CA MET A 127 -28.15 54.10 -17.32
C MET A 127 -29.08 52.93 -17.70
N LEU A 128 -29.10 51.86 -16.90
CA LEU A 128 -29.99 50.71 -17.09
C LEU A 128 -31.47 51.05 -16.89
N GLY A 129 -31.79 52.08 -16.10
CA GLY A 129 -33.15 52.55 -15.89
C GLY A 129 -33.92 52.89 -17.18
N MET A 130 -33.22 53.34 -18.23
CA MET A 130 -33.82 53.62 -19.54
C MET A 130 -34.16 52.35 -20.35
N PHE A 131 -33.57 51.20 -20.00
CA PHE A 131 -33.70 49.92 -20.70
C PHE A 131 -34.45 48.85 -19.90
N GLY A 132 -35.19 49.25 -18.84
CA GLY A 132 -35.99 48.35 -18.01
C GLY A 132 -35.41 48.05 -16.63
N GLY A 133 -34.33 48.72 -16.23
CA GLY A 133 -33.75 48.64 -14.88
C GLY A 133 -33.26 47.23 -14.54
N ALA A 134 -33.52 46.77 -13.32
CA ALA A 134 -33.12 45.44 -12.85
C ALA A 134 -33.64 44.29 -13.75
N ASN A 135 -34.81 44.46 -14.38
CA ASN A 135 -35.41 43.45 -15.25
C ASN A 135 -34.60 43.20 -16.54
N ALA A 136 -33.77 44.17 -16.96
CA ALA A 136 -32.87 44.01 -18.09
C ALA A 136 -31.76 42.98 -17.82
N LEU A 137 -31.46 42.71 -16.55
CA LEU A 137 -30.40 41.77 -16.13
C LEU A 137 -30.91 40.34 -15.97
N THR A 138 -32.22 40.12 -15.85
CA THR A 138 -32.84 38.79 -15.65
C THR A 138 -32.37 37.72 -16.64
N PRO A 139 -32.21 38.00 -17.97
CA PRO A 139 -31.70 37.00 -18.92
C PRO A 139 -30.27 36.53 -18.64
N LEU A 140 -29.49 37.31 -17.87
CA LEU A 140 -28.11 37.00 -17.51
C LEU A 140 -27.99 36.15 -16.24
N LYS A 141 -29.10 35.86 -15.55
CA LYS A 141 -29.11 35.06 -14.33
C LYS A 141 -28.52 33.66 -14.56
N ASP A 142 -29.07 32.88 -15.47
CA ASP A 142 -28.59 31.51 -15.74
C ASP A 142 -27.15 31.48 -16.30
N PRO A 143 -26.76 32.37 -17.24
CA PRO A 143 -25.36 32.50 -17.66
C PRO A 143 -24.40 32.83 -16.52
N PHE A 144 -24.77 33.73 -15.61
CA PHE A 144 -23.95 34.08 -14.45
C PHE A 144 -23.75 32.88 -13.53
N MET A 145 -24.84 32.19 -13.18
CA MET A 145 -24.82 31.03 -12.29
C MET A 145 -23.91 29.91 -12.85
N THR A 146 -24.01 29.66 -14.15
CA THR A 146 -23.21 28.63 -14.83
C THR A 146 -21.73 28.99 -14.83
N ASN A 147 -21.39 30.21 -15.27
CA ASN A 147 -19.98 30.63 -15.33
C ASN A 147 -19.34 30.74 -13.95
N MET A 148 -20.09 31.20 -12.94
CA MET A 148 -19.59 31.29 -11.57
C MET A 148 -19.31 29.91 -10.97
N LYS A 149 -20.18 28.91 -11.22
CA LYS A 149 -19.92 27.52 -10.81
C LYS A 149 -18.67 26.98 -11.47
N SER A 150 -18.50 27.18 -12.78
CA SER A 150 -17.29 26.75 -13.50
C SER A 150 -16.02 27.40 -12.95
N ALA A 151 -16.04 28.72 -12.69
CA ALA A 151 -14.92 29.43 -12.11
C ALA A 151 -14.55 28.93 -10.71
N LEU A 152 -15.55 28.63 -9.86
CA LEU A 152 -15.32 28.05 -8.54
C LEU A 152 -14.69 26.66 -8.64
N ILE A 153 -15.13 25.83 -9.59
CA ILE A 153 -14.53 24.50 -9.85
C ILE A 153 -13.06 24.66 -10.24
N GLU A 154 -12.76 25.56 -11.19
CA GLU A 154 -11.39 25.84 -11.64
C GLU A 154 -10.49 26.30 -10.48
N ILE A 155 -10.98 27.19 -9.61
CA ILE A 155 -10.23 27.65 -8.43
C ILE A 155 -9.92 26.49 -7.48
N THR A 156 -10.86 25.58 -7.25
CA THR A 156 -10.63 24.41 -6.37
C THR A 156 -9.65 23.39 -6.96
N GLU A 157 -9.39 23.44 -8.25
CA GLU A 157 -8.45 22.56 -8.93
C GLU A 157 -7.00 23.09 -8.93
N GLN A 158 -6.80 24.39 -8.67
CA GLN A 158 -5.48 25.03 -8.61
C GLN A 158 -4.67 24.56 -7.39
N GLU A 159 -3.34 24.47 -7.56
CA GLU A 159 -2.41 24.00 -6.50
C GLU A 159 -2.46 24.88 -5.24
N GLN A 160 -2.73 26.18 -5.40
CA GLN A 160 -2.84 27.12 -4.29
C GLN A 160 -4.02 26.82 -3.33
N PHE A 161 -5.06 26.14 -3.81
CA PHE A 161 -6.20 25.72 -2.98
C PHE A 161 -6.00 24.33 -2.35
N LYS A 162 -5.13 23.50 -2.94
CA LYS A 162 -4.84 22.12 -2.50
C LYS A 162 -3.71 22.03 -1.46
N THR A 163 -3.07 23.16 -1.15
CA THR A 163 -1.95 23.29 -0.20
C THR A 163 -2.44 23.97 1.07
#